data_AF-A0A4R9IFQ1-F1
#
_entry.id   AF-A0A4R9IFQ1-F1
#
_cell.length_a   1.000
_cell.length_b   1.000
_cell.length_c   1.000
_cell.angle_alpha   90.00
_cell.angle_beta   90.00
_cell.angle_gamma   90.00
#
_symmetry.space_group_name_H-M   'P 1'
#
loop_
_entity.id
_entity.type
_entity.pdbx_description
1 polymer ?
#
loop_
_entity_poly.entity_id
_entity_poly.type
_entity_poly.pdbx_seq_one_letter_code
_entity_poly.pdbx_strand_id
1 'polypeptide(L)'
;MIIFVAIIAMLGCDLSTPKSKMLPILNSTSNRYPALQIPSNFIPSPITADERKALDIADVTHSLMGVDKEYVRKIQIEALRNLNATFHDPNVADELKFVGSIPGYTPGMSMFEYSDQVIQTMIFEMKDFPIVALKEYRLEVLTWAYTLQKLKQSCQDDTAEECKLLSHISDRYIYLREEIIKEIGKKAGNEMGLSYEEINYNFNTVFIS
;
A
#
# COMPACT_ATOMS: atom_id res chain seq x y z
N MET A 1 10.89 -3.43 11.93
CA MET A 1 10.52 -4.44 10.90
C MET A 1 9.39 -5.36 11.37
N ILE A 2 9.48 -5.91 12.59
CA ILE A 2 8.48 -6.84 13.16
C ILE A 2 7.09 -6.20 13.36
N ILE A 3 7.01 -4.92 13.74
CA ILE A 3 5.72 -4.25 14.02
C ILE A 3 4.91 -4.00 12.73
N PHE A 4 5.51 -3.50 11.66
CA PHE A 4 4.82 -3.27 10.38
C PHE A 4 4.42 -4.58 9.69
N VAL A 5 5.30 -5.58 9.73
CA VAL A 5 5.03 -6.96 9.30
C VAL A 5 3.88 -7.57 10.13
N ALA A 6 3.84 -7.31 11.44
CA ALA A 6 2.77 -7.79 12.31
C ALA A 6 1.44 -7.06 12.07
N ILE A 7 1.44 -5.77 11.72
CA ILE A 7 0.22 -5.02 11.39
C ILE A 7 -0.34 -5.48 10.05
N ILE A 8 0.50 -5.66 9.03
CA ILE A 8 0.10 -6.20 7.72
C ILE A 8 -0.43 -7.64 7.89
N ALA A 9 0.27 -8.49 8.65
CA ALA A 9 -0.20 -9.84 8.97
C ALA A 9 -1.49 -9.86 9.82
N MET A 10 -1.67 -8.94 10.78
CA MET A 10 -2.89 -8.81 11.58
C MET A 10 -4.07 -8.23 10.78
N LEU A 11 -3.80 -7.50 9.71
CA LEU A 11 -4.80 -7.01 8.75
C LEU A 11 -5.19 -8.06 7.68
N GLY A 12 -4.69 -9.30 7.80
CA GLY A 12 -4.96 -10.37 6.83
C GLY A 12 -4.22 -10.19 5.50
N CYS A 13 -3.27 -9.25 5.43
CA CYS A 13 -2.40 -9.14 4.27
C CYS A 13 -1.31 -10.19 4.41
N ASP A 14 -1.42 -11.24 3.59
CA ASP A 14 -0.39 -12.24 3.47
C ASP A 14 0.88 -11.60 2.89
N LEU A 15 1.94 -11.56 3.68
CA LEU A 15 3.27 -11.12 3.25
C LEU A 15 4.00 -12.20 2.44
N SER A 16 3.35 -13.34 2.20
CA SER A 16 3.75 -14.33 1.21
C SER A 16 3.48 -13.78 -0.19
N THR A 17 4.27 -12.77 -0.58
CA THR A 17 4.44 -12.36 -1.98
C THR A 17 4.57 -13.61 -2.87
N PRO A 18 3.98 -13.63 -4.09
CA PRO A 18 4.19 -14.73 -5.02
C PRO A 18 5.69 -14.87 -5.28
N LYS A 19 6.22 -16.08 -5.06
CA LYS A 19 7.60 -16.48 -5.37
C LYS A 19 8.68 -15.48 -4.93
N SER A 20 9.07 -15.60 -3.66
CA SER A 20 10.46 -15.43 -3.21
C SER A 20 11.11 -14.05 -3.32
N LYS A 21 10.36 -12.96 -3.40
CA LYS A 21 10.92 -11.61 -3.20
C LYS A 21 10.17 -10.91 -2.10
N MET A 22 10.79 -10.86 -0.91
CA MET A 22 10.36 -9.97 0.16
C MET A 22 10.02 -8.61 -0.45
N LEU A 23 8.95 -7.97 0.08
CA LEU A 23 8.78 -6.52 -0.07
C LEU A 23 10.15 -5.88 0.07
N PRO A 24 10.51 -4.91 -0.79
CA PRO A 24 11.83 -4.32 -0.74
C PRO A 24 12.10 -3.97 0.71
N ILE A 25 13.17 -4.55 1.25
CA ILE A 25 13.60 -4.25 2.60
C ILE A 25 13.69 -2.74 2.58
N LEU A 26 12.85 -2.06 3.37
CA LEU A 26 13.03 -0.67 3.70
C LEU A 26 14.41 -0.61 4.34
N ASN A 27 15.44 -0.53 3.51
CA ASN A 27 16.77 -0.24 3.97
C ASN A 27 16.65 1.12 4.61
N SER A 28 17.45 1.38 5.64
CA SER A 28 17.51 2.66 6.32
C SER A 28 17.97 3.73 5.34
N THR A 29 17.11 4.14 4.42
CA THR A 29 17.33 5.24 3.51
C THR A 29 17.21 6.47 4.37
N SER A 30 18.31 7.19 4.50
CA SER A 30 18.36 8.51 5.13
C SER A 30 17.54 9.57 4.38
N ASN A 31 16.97 9.20 3.22
CA ASN A 31 16.16 10.06 2.39
C ASN A 31 14.73 10.14 2.94
N ARG A 32 14.44 11.23 3.64
CA ARG A 32 13.06 11.67 3.86
C ARG A 32 12.47 12.17 2.54
N TYR A 33 11.34 11.60 2.17
CA TYR A 33 10.49 12.12 1.12
C TYR A 33 9.52 13.15 1.73
N PRO A 34 9.14 14.20 0.98
CA PRO A 34 8.09 15.13 1.40
C PRO A 34 6.74 14.40 1.54
N ALA A 35 5.68 15.01 2.08
CA ALA A 35 4.36 14.36 2.08
C ALA A 35 3.91 13.99 0.65
N LEU A 36 3.27 12.83 0.48
CA LEU A 36 2.83 12.38 -0.85
C LEU A 36 1.63 13.21 -1.29
N GLN A 37 1.82 14.00 -2.35
CA GLN A 37 0.77 14.82 -2.94
C GLN A 37 0.07 14.07 -4.07
N ILE A 38 -1.17 13.63 -3.81
CA ILE A 38 -2.05 13.11 -4.86
C ILE A 38 -2.67 14.31 -5.58
N PRO A 39 -2.59 14.40 -6.93
CA PRO A 39 -3.20 15.48 -7.69
C PRO A 39 -4.70 15.59 -7.41
N SER A 40 -5.23 16.81 -7.29
CA SER A 40 -6.65 17.04 -7.00
C SER A 40 -7.60 16.50 -8.09
N ASN A 41 -7.10 16.38 -9.32
CA ASN A 41 -7.81 15.80 -10.47
C ASN A 41 -7.47 14.32 -10.70
N PHE A 42 -6.89 13.64 -9.72
CA PHE A 42 -6.54 12.23 -9.82
C PHE A 42 -7.81 11.38 -10.00
N ILE A 43 -7.84 10.62 -11.09
CA ILE A 43 -8.88 9.63 -11.38
C ILE A 43 -8.17 8.31 -11.67
N PRO A 44 -8.36 7.26 -10.85
CA PRO A 44 -7.70 5.98 -11.08
C PRO A 44 -8.20 5.32 -12.37
N SER A 45 -7.34 4.52 -13.00
CA SER A 45 -7.72 3.77 -14.19
C SER A 45 -8.79 2.73 -13.85
N PRO A 46 -9.63 2.32 -14.82
CA PRO A 46 -10.57 1.22 -14.61
C PRO A 46 -9.88 -0.06 -14.11
N ILE A 47 -10.62 -0.83 -13.33
CA ILE A 47 -10.21 -2.16 -12.85
C ILE A 47 -10.24 -3.16 -14.01
N THR A 48 -9.15 -3.87 -14.24
CA THR A 48 -9.04 -4.90 -15.28
C THR A 48 -9.67 -6.23 -14.85
N ALA A 49 -9.82 -7.17 -15.78
CA ALA A 49 -10.35 -8.50 -15.49
C ALA A 49 -9.47 -9.27 -14.48
N ASP A 50 -8.15 -9.20 -14.62
CA ASP A 50 -7.20 -9.84 -13.70
C ASP A 50 -7.27 -9.25 -12.29
N GLU A 51 -7.40 -7.93 -12.20
CA GLU A 51 -7.57 -7.24 -10.92
C GLU A 51 -8.88 -7.60 -10.25
N ARG A 52 -9.97 -7.68 -11.01
CA ARG A 52 -11.25 -8.16 -10.48
C ARG A 52 -11.12 -9.57 -9.92
N LYS A 53 -10.48 -10.47 -10.65
CA LYS A 53 -10.22 -11.84 -10.19
C LYS A 53 -9.36 -11.86 -8.92
N ALA A 54 -8.34 -11.01 -8.82
CA ALA A 54 -7.52 -10.90 -7.62
C ALA A 54 -8.34 -10.41 -6.40
N LEU A 55 -9.22 -9.41 -6.61
CA LEU A 55 -10.14 -8.93 -5.59
C LEU A 55 -11.13 -10.02 -5.13
N ASP A 56 -11.70 -10.78 -6.07
CA ASP A 56 -12.61 -11.88 -5.75
C ASP A 56 -11.91 -12.97 -4.92
N ILE A 57 -10.67 -13.32 -5.28
CA ILE A 57 -9.85 -14.28 -4.51
C ILE A 57 -9.54 -13.75 -3.11
N ALA A 58 -9.18 -12.47 -3.00
CA ALA A 58 -8.92 -11.83 -1.71
C ALA A 58 -10.17 -11.83 -0.83
N ASP A 59 -11.34 -11.53 -1.40
CA ASP A 59 -12.62 -11.53 -0.69
C ASP A 59 -12.97 -12.91 -0.12
N VAL A 60 -12.86 -13.95 -0.95
CA VAL A 60 -13.07 -15.33 -0.51
C VAL A 60 -12.06 -15.71 0.59
N THR A 61 -10.79 -15.34 0.42
CA THR A 61 -9.73 -15.62 1.41
C THR A 61 -10.02 -14.97 2.76
N HIS A 62 -10.37 -13.68 2.77
CA HIS A 62 -10.72 -12.96 4.01
C HIS A 62 -11.93 -13.57 4.71
N SER A 63 -12.94 -13.98 3.94
CA SER A 63 -14.13 -14.66 4.48
C SER A 63 -13.76 -16.00 5.14
N LEU A 64 -12.96 -16.83 4.45
CA LEU A 64 -12.50 -18.13 4.96
C LEU A 64 -11.61 -17.99 6.20
N MET A 65 -10.73 -17.00 6.23
CA MET A 65 -9.88 -16.70 7.39
C MET A 65 -10.63 -16.00 8.53
N GLY A 66 -11.89 -15.61 8.31
CA GLY A 66 -12.70 -14.91 9.30
C GLY A 66 -12.27 -13.47 9.58
N VAL A 67 -11.42 -12.88 8.72
CA VAL A 67 -10.95 -11.49 8.81
C VAL A 67 -12.13 -10.52 8.66
N ASP A 68 -13.14 -10.93 7.90
CA ASP A 68 -14.35 -10.13 7.65
C ASP A 68 -15.39 -10.15 8.79
N LYS A 69 -15.17 -10.95 9.84
CA LYS A 69 -16.09 -11.00 10.98
C LYS A 69 -16.08 -9.66 11.72
N GLU A 70 -17.26 -9.16 12.07
CA GLU A 70 -17.43 -7.83 12.69
C GLU A 70 -16.53 -7.63 13.94
N TYR A 71 -16.44 -8.63 14.82
CA TYR A 71 -15.60 -8.52 16.01
C TYR A 71 -14.09 -8.44 15.66
N VAL A 72 -13.65 -9.13 14.60
CA VAL A 72 -12.25 -9.08 14.14
C VAL A 72 -11.94 -7.70 13.60
N ARG A 73 -12.85 -7.14 12.79
CA ARG A 73 -12.70 -5.78 12.25
C ARG A 73 -12.65 -4.73 13.36
N LYS A 74 -13.46 -4.86 14.41
CA LYS A 74 -13.39 -3.98 15.59
C LYS A 74 -12.02 -4.05 16.28
N ILE A 75 -11.48 -5.25 16.47
CA ILE A 75 -10.13 -5.45 17.03
C ILE A 75 -9.07 -4.80 16.13
N GLN A 76 -9.19 -4.92 14.81
CA GLN A 76 -8.25 -4.30 13.86
C GLN A 76 -8.30 -2.76 13.91
N ILE A 77 -9.49 -2.18 14.01
CA ILE A 77 -9.67 -0.72 14.18
C ILE A 77 -9.06 -0.25 15.52
N GLU A 78 -9.28 -0.99 16.60
CA GLU A 78 -8.71 -0.64 17.91
C GLU A 78 -7.19 -0.80 17.93
N ALA A 79 -6.64 -1.83 17.28
CA ALA A 79 -5.21 -1.99 17.07
C ALA A 79 -4.62 -0.81 16.28
N LEU A 80 -5.32 -0.33 15.24
CA LEU A 80 -4.91 0.84 14.47
C LEU A 80 -4.93 2.12 15.33
N ARG A 81 -5.96 2.29 16.16
CA ARG A 81 -6.05 3.42 17.09
C ARG A 81 -4.88 3.41 18.09
N ASN A 82 -4.59 2.26 18.69
CA ASN A 82 -3.49 2.11 19.65
C ASN A 82 -2.14 2.38 18.99
N LEU A 83 -1.94 1.88 17.76
CA LEU A 83 -0.74 2.15 16.99
C LEU A 83 -0.59 3.64 16.67
N ASN A 84 -1.66 4.31 16.25
CA ASN A 84 -1.61 5.74 16.00
C ASN A 84 -1.29 6.52 17.28
N ALA A 85 -1.82 6.10 18.43
CA ALA A 85 -1.48 6.69 19.73
C ALA A 85 0.02 6.51 20.07
N THR A 86 0.61 5.35 19.78
CA THR A 86 2.06 5.14 19.90
C THR A 86 2.83 6.19 19.12
N PHE A 87 2.50 6.45 17.85
CA PHE A 87 3.22 7.47 17.05
C PHE A 87 3.17 8.89 17.64
N HIS A 88 2.19 9.20 18.50
CA HIS A 88 2.07 10.48 19.20
C HIS A 88 2.75 10.49 20.58
N ASP A 89 3.21 9.34 21.08
CA ASP A 89 3.88 9.26 22.39
C ASP A 89 5.32 9.80 22.28
N PRO A 90 5.67 10.83 23.06
CA PRO A 90 7.02 11.40 23.05
C PRO A 90 8.11 10.39 23.46
N ASN A 91 7.75 9.29 24.13
CA ASN A 91 8.67 8.25 24.59
C ASN A 91 8.90 7.13 23.58
N VAL A 92 8.28 7.16 22.38
CA VAL A 92 8.53 6.14 21.34
C VAL A 92 10.02 6.00 21.03
N ALA A 93 10.76 7.11 21.02
CA ALA A 93 12.20 7.07 20.80
C ALA A 93 12.93 6.20 21.84
N ASP A 94 12.44 6.16 23.07
CA ASP A 94 12.99 5.35 24.15
C ASP A 94 12.56 3.88 24.03
N GLU A 95 11.31 3.60 23.63
CA GLU A 95 10.87 2.23 23.35
C GLU A 95 11.67 1.60 22.21
N LEU A 96 11.93 2.35 21.14
CA LEU A 96 12.71 1.90 19.98
C LEU A 96 14.17 1.55 20.32
N LYS A 97 14.71 1.99 21.46
CA LYS A 97 16.04 1.54 21.92
C LYS A 97 16.06 0.05 22.25
N PHE A 98 14.91 -0.51 22.67
CA PHE A 98 14.79 -1.93 23.04
C PHE A 98 14.33 -2.81 21.88
N VAL A 99 13.43 -2.31 21.04
CA VAL A 99 12.84 -3.09 19.91
C VAL A 99 13.64 -2.94 18.60
N GLY A 100 14.54 -1.96 18.53
CA GLY A 100 15.30 -1.59 17.34
C GLY A 100 14.57 -0.58 16.46
N SER A 101 15.32 0.10 15.58
CA SER A 101 14.77 1.13 14.70
C SER A 101 13.67 0.61 13.77
N ILE A 102 12.60 1.38 13.61
CA ILE A 102 11.61 1.15 12.57
C ILE A 102 12.15 1.74 11.25
N PRO A 103 12.26 0.96 10.16
CA PRO A 103 12.70 1.48 8.88
C PRO A 103 11.84 2.64 8.38
N GLY A 104 12.47 3.72 7.90
CA GLY A 104 11.76 4.90 7.38
C GLY A 104 11.08 5.77 8.45
N TYR A 105 11.01 5.33 9.71
CA TYR A 105 10.48 6.13 10.81
C TYR A 105 11.56 7.03 11.40
N THR A 106 11.18 8.25 11.72
CA THR A 106 11.99 9.17 12.52
C THR A 106 11.17 9.61 13.72
N PRO A 107 11.73 9.70 14.93
CA PRO A 107 11.02 10.21 16.10
C PRO A 107 10.29 11.53 15.82
N GLY A 108 9.03 11.62 16.28
CA GLY A 108 8.15 12.77 16.05
C GLY A 108 7.39 12.76 14.73
N MET A 109 7.56 11.74 13.89
CA MET A 109 6.75 11.54 12.68
C MET A 109 5.37 10.98 13.07
N SER A 110 4.31 11.57 12.54
CA SER A 110 2.94 11.04 12.65
C SER A 110 2.74 9.79 11.80
N MET A 111 1.69 9.02 12.08
CA MET A 111 1.40 7.82 11.28
C MET A 111 1.03 8.16 9.82
N PHE A 112 0.44 9.33 9.57
CA PHE A 112 0.19 9.85 8.24
C PHE A 112 1.49 10.08 7.47
N GLU A 113 2.44 10.82 8.05
CA GLU A 113 3.75 11.10 7.45
C GLU A 113 4.55 9.82 7.22
N TYR A 114 4.50 8.89 8.18
CA TYR A 114 5.16 7.60 8.03
C TYR A 114 4.57 6.78 6.88
N SER A 115 3.24 6.75 6.75
CA SER A 115 2.59 6.07 5.63
C SER A 115 2.97 6.68 4.28
N ASP A 116 3.03 8.01 4.18
CA ASP A 116 3.46 8.72 2.96
C ASP A 116 4.93 8.43 2.62
N GLN A 117 5.79 8.34 3.63
CA GLN A 117 7.20 7.97 3.47
C GLN A 117 7.35 6.56 2.92
N VAL A 118 6.60 5.60 3.48
CA VAL A 118 6.63 4.19 3.03
C VAL A 118 6.16 4.09 1.57
N ILE A 119 5.04 4.72 1.22
CA ILE A 119 4.50 4.66 -0.15
C ILE A 119 5.46 5.32 -1.15
N GLN A 120 6.06 6.47 -0.83
CA GLN A 120 7.03 7.09 -1.73
C GLN A 120 8.31 6.29 -1.88
N THR A 121 8.74 5.61 -0.82
CA THR A 121 9.88 4.69 -0.91
C THR A 121 9.53 3.54 -1.87
N MET A 122 8.32 2.98 -1.79
CA MET A 122 7.84 1.97 -2.74
C MET A 122 7.79 2.51 -4.18
N ILE A 123 7.29 3.74 -4.41
CA ILE A 123 7.27 4.40 -5.73
C ILE A 123 8.69 4.58 -6.29
N PHE A 124 9.66 4.89 -5.43
CA PHE A 124 11.03 5.06 -5.83
C PHE A 124 11.67 3.71 -6.21
N GLU A 125 11.56 2.71 -5.33
CA GLU A 125 12.23 1.41 -5.46
C GLU A 125 11.62 0.53 -6.56
N MET A 126 10.32 0.66 -6.83
CA MET A 126 9.67 -0.13 -7.90
C MET A 126 10.25 0.14 -9.29
N LYS A 127 10.94 1.27 -9.51
CA LYS A 127 11.61 1.59 -10.77
C LYS A 127 12.67 0.56 -11.15
N ASP A 128 13.24 -0.13 -10.17
CA ASP A 128 14.26 -1.16 -10.40
C ASP A 128 13.65 -2.54 -10.60
N PHE A 129 12.33 -2.69 -10.43
CA PHE A 129 11.68 -3.99 -10.55
C PHE A 129 11.47 -4.40 -12.02
N PRO A 130 11.54 -5.71 -12.34
CA PRO A 130 11.19 -6.20 -13.66
C PRO A 130 9.67 -6.11 -13.89
N ILE A 131 9.24 -6.00 -15.16
CA ILE A 131 7.82 -5.87 -15.54
C ILE A 131 6.95 -6.97 -14.91
N VAL A 132 7.43 -8.21 -14.88
CA VAL A 132 6.69 -9.34 -14.31
C VAL A 132 6.39 -9.13 -12.82
N ALA A 133 7.38 -8.64 -12.05
CA ALA A 133 7.19 -8.34 -10.64
C ALA A 133 6.25 -7.14 -10.44
N LEU A 134 6.34 -6.11 -11.29
CA LEU A 134 5.43 -4.97 -11.24
C LEU A 134 3.98 -5.37 -11.53
N LYS A 135 3.74 -6.32 -12.44
CA LYS A 135 2.39 -6.84 -12.72
C LYS A 135 1.78 -7.54 -11.50
N GLU A 136 2.57 -8.37 -10.80
CA GLU A 136 2.11 -9.01 -9.57
C GLU A 136 1.89 -7.98 -8.45
N TYR A 137 2.83 -7.05 -8.30
CA TYR A 137 2.77 -6.02 -7.27
C TYR A 137 1.57 -5.09 -7.44
N ARG A 138 1.19 -4.78 -8.69
CA ARG A 138 -0.04 -4.05 -9.01
C ARG A 138 -1.29 -4.72 -8.42
N LEU A 139 -1.40 -6.05 -8.54
CA LEU A 139 -2.54 -6.80 -8.01
C LEU A 139 -2.55 -6.77 -6.49
N GLU A 140 -1.39 -6.93 -5.86
CA GLU A 140 -1.22 -6.95 -4.41
C GLU A 140 -1.52 -5.58 -3.77
N VAL A 141 -1.04 -4.50 -4.36
CA VAL A 141 -1.36 -3.14 -3.89
C VAL A 141 -2.86 -2.86 -3.97
N LEU A 142 -3.53 -3.35 -5.02
CA LEU A 142 -4.97 -3.20 -5.16
C LEU A 142 -5.74 -4.02 -4.10
N THR A 143 -5.30 -5.24 -3.78
CA THR A 143 -5.96 -6.03 -2.73
C THR A 143 -5.76 -5.39 -1.36
N TRP A 144 -4.60 -4.82 -1.05
CA TRP A 144 -4.39 -4.05 0.18
C TRP A 144 -5.31 -2.82 0.27
N ALA A 145 -5.42 -2.05 -0.81
CA ALA A 145 -6.32 -0.91 -0.87
C ALA A 145 -7.78 -1.34 -0.61
N TYR A 146 -8.20 -2.45 -1.20
CA TYR A 146 -9.52 -3.05 -1.00
C TYR A 146 -9.75 -3.48 0.45
N THR A 147 -8.80 -4.17 1.08
CA THR A 147 -8.88 -4.57 2.49
C THR A 147 -9.08 -3.38 3.41
N LEU A 148 -8.33 -2.30 3.20
CA LEU A 148 -8.45 -1.07 3.99
C LEU A 148 -9.83 -0.41 3.81
N GLN A 149 -10.39 -0.42 2.59
CA GLN A 149 -11.75 0.07 2.35
C GLN A 149 -12.80 -0.80 3.04
N LYS A 150 -12.67 -2.14 3.03
CA LYS A 150 -13.57 -3.03 3.78
C LYS A 150 -13.48 -2.78 5.29
N LEU A 151 -12.28 -2.57 5.81
CA LEU A 151 -12.09 -2.25 7.22
C LEU A 151 -12.74 -0.91 7.58
N LYS A 152 -12.56 0.10 6.72
CA LYS A 152 -13.20 1.42 6.84
C LYS A 152 -14.71 1.33 6.90
N GLN A 153 -15.37 0.41 6.17
CA GLN A 153 -16.83 0.22 6.27
C GLN A 153 -17.31 -0.17 7.68
N SER A 154 -16.40 -0.60 8.56
CA SER A 154 -16.72 -0.92 9.96
C SER A 154 -16.49 0.27 10.92
N CYS A 155 -16.07 1.42 10.39
CA CYS A 155 -16.04 2.67 11.11
C CYS A 155 -17.45 3.15 11.43
N GLN A 156 -17.72 3.46 12.69
CA GLN A 156 -18.99 4.05 13.11
C GLN A 156 -19.02 5.57 12.90
N ASP A 157 -17.84 6.21 12.87
CA ASP A 157 -17.65 7.64 12.69
C ASP A 157 -16.50 7.87 11.71
N ASP A 158 -16.82 8.37 10.51
CA ASP A 158 -15.84 8.69 9.47
C ASP A 158 -14.88 9.82 9.86
N THR A 159 -15.18 10.57 10.94
CA THR A 159 -14.33 11.63 11.46
C THR A 159 -13.31 11.15 12.49
N ALA A 160 -13.40 9.89 12.94
CA ALA A 160 -12.41 9.30 13.83
C ALA A 160 -11.04 9.19 13.13
N GLU A 161 -9.97 9.44 13.89
CA GLU A 161 -8.61 9.52 13.34
C GLU A 161 -8.16 8.22 12.67
N GLU A 162 -8.53 7.07 13.22
CA GLU A 162 -8.25 5.77 12.60
C GLU A 162 -8.96 5.58 11.25
N CYS A 163 -10.15 6.14 11.07
CA CYS A 163 -10.93 6.07 9.83
C CYS A 163 -10.40 7.05 8.77
N LYS A 164 -9.93 8.23 9.20
CA LYS A 164 -9.15 9.14 8.35
C LYS A 164 -7.86 8.49 7.89
N LEU A 165 -7.17 7.80 8.78
CA LEU A 165 -5.93 7.10 8.46
C LEU A 165 -6.15 5.95 7.48
N LEU A 166 -7.20 5.13 7.66
CA LEU A 166 -7.58 4.09 6.70
C LEU A 166 -7.86 4.68 5.31
N SER A 167 -8.61 5.80 5.26
CA SER A 167 -8.90 6.51 4.02
C SER A 167 -7.61 7.02 3.36
N HIS A 168 -6.79 7.72 4.15
CA HIS A 168 -5.51 8.26 3.70
C HIS A 168 -4.64 7.16 3.08
N ILE A 169 -4.37 6.08 3.82
CA ILE A 169 -3.50 4.98 3.35
C ILE A 169 -4.11 4.30 2.12
N SER A 170 -5.43 4.06 2.10
CA SER A 170 -6.09 3.41 0.96
C SER A 170 -5.96 4.26 -0.32
N ASP A 171 -6.20 5.57 -0.24
CA ASP A 171 -6.04 6.47 -1.39
C ASP A 171 -4.61 6.47 -1.93
N ARG A 172 -3.61 6.41 -1.04
CA ARG A 172 -2.19 6.34 -1.43
C ARG A 172 -1.82 5.01 -2.07
N TYR A 173 -2.41 3.89 -1.65
CA TYR A 173 -2.24 2.62 -2.36
C TYR A 173 -2.88 2.64 -3.75
N ILE A 174 -4.06 3.26 -3.91
CA ILE A 174 -4.65 3.46 -5.24
C ILE A 174 -3.74 4.33 -6.11
N TYR A 175 -3.15 5.39 -5.55
CA TYR A 175 -2.14 6.18 -6.27
C TYR A 175 -0.90 5.36 -6.65
N LEU A 176 -0.36 4.54 -5.72
CA LEU A 176 0.76 3.64 -5.99
C LEU A 176 0.45 2.67 -7.13
N ARG A 177 -0.77 2.11 -7.18
CA ARG A 177 -1.22 1.27 -8.30
C ARG A 177 -1.06 1.99 -9.65
N GLU A 178 -1.47 3.25 -9.75
CA GLU A 178 -1.33 4.03 -10.98
C GLU A 178 0.14 4.28 -11.35
N GLU A 179 0.98 4.55 -10.36
CA GLU A 179 2.42 4.72 -10.61
C GLU A 179 3.06 3.41 -11.10
N ILE A 180 2.64 2.26 -10.57
CA ILE A 180 3.07 0.94 -11.07
C ILE A 180 2.62 0.74 -12.52
N ILE A 181 1.37 1.07 -12.86
CA ILE A 181 0.86 0.99 -14.25
C ILE A 181 1.70 1.84 -15.20
N LYS A 182 2.01 3.08 -14.81
CA LYS A 182 2.87 3.98 -15.59
C LYS A 182 4.26 3.40 -15.81
N GLU A 183 4.88 2.84 -14.77
CA GLU A 183 6.22 2.27 -14.86
C GLU A 183 6.24 0.98 -15.71
N ILE A 184 5.23 0.12 -15.60
CA ILE A 184 5.03 -1.02 -16.51
C ILE A 184 4.96 -0.52 -17.96
N GLY A 185 4.17 0.52 -18.21
CA GLY A 185 4.02 1.09 -19.54
C GLY A 185 5.30 1.62 -20.13
N LYS A 186 6.04 2.40 -19.34
CA LYS A 186 7.34 2.93 -19.71
C LYS A 186 8.33 1.82 -20.04
N LYS A 187 8.42 0.78 -19.20
CA LYS A 187 9.33 -0.35 -19.44
C LYS A 187 8.93 -1.16 -20.68
N ALA A 188 7.64 -1.43 -20.87
CA ALA A 188 7.15 -2.14 -22.04
C ALA A 188 7.42 -1.37 -23.35
N GLY A 189 7.22 -0.05 -23.36
CA GLY A 189 7.54 0.77 -24.52
C GLY A 189 9.04 0.83 -24.81
N ASN A 190 9.89 0.91 -23.78
CA ASN A 190 11.34 0.83 -23.94
C ASN A 190 11.78 -0.53 -24.54
N GLU A 191 11.17 -1.64 -24.14
CA GLU A 191 11.42 -2.98 -24.72
C GLU A 191 10.97 -3.06 -26.19
N MET A 192 9.94 -2.29 -26.57
CA MET A 192 9.41 -2.22 -27.93
C MET A 192 10.04 -1.13 -28.80
N GLY A 193 10.95 -0.31 -28.26
CA GLY A 193 11.57 0.83 -28.96
C GLY A 193 10.61 2.00 -29.24
N LEU A 194 9.52 2.12 -28.48
CA LEU A 194 8.49 3.17 -28.63
C LEU A 194 8.73 4.34 -27.66
N SER A 195 8.43 5.56 -28.11
CA SER A 195 8.46 6.77 -27.27
C SER A 195 7.28 6.84 -26.30
N TYR A 196 7.40 7.60 -25.22
CA TYR A 196 6.35 7.75 -24.18
C TYR A 196 5.00 8.26 -24.75
N GLU A 197 5.04 9.07 -25.81
CA GLU A 197 3.84 9.57 -26.50
C GLU A 197 3.12 8.46 -27.29
N GLU A 198 3.86 7.51 -27.87
CA GLU A 198 3.31 6.34 -28.58
C GLU A 198 2.74 5.29 -27.63
N ILE A 199 3.28 5.21 -26.41
CA ILE A 199 2.79 4.33 -25.33
C ILE A 199 1.40 4.80 -24.85
N ASN A 200 1.19 6.09 -24.62
CA ASN A 200 -0.10 6.63 -24.17
C ASN A 200 -1.23 6.43 -25.20
N TYR A 201 -0.91 6.38 -26.49
CA TYR A 201 -1.90 6.14 -27.55
C TYR A 201 -2.29 4.65 -27.67
N ASN A 202 -1.36 3.73 -27.38
CA ASN A 202 -1.58 2.27 -27.47
C ASN A 202 -2.00 1.59 -26.15
N PHE A 203 -1.95 2.28 -25.02
CA PHE A 203 -2.33 1.72 -23.72
C PHE A 203 -3.79 1.24 -23.67
N ASN A 204 -4.69 1.92 -24.38
CA ASN A 204 -6.11 1.56 -24.47
C ASN A 204 -6.39 0.37 -25.39
N THR A 205 -5.46 0.01 -26.28
CA THR A 205 -5.66 -1.05 -27.28
C THR A 205 -4.92 -2.35 -26.96
N VAL A 206 -3.87 -2.32 -26.13
CA VAL A 206 -3.01 -3.51 -25.88
C VAL A 206 -3.21 -4.12 -24.49
N PHE A 207 -3.75 -3.39 -23.51
CA PHE A 207 -3.80 -3.83 -22.10
C PHE A 207 -5.20 -3.89 -21.47
N ILE A 208 -6.26 -3.70 -22.28
CA ILE A 208 -7.67 -3.83 -21.85
C ILE A 208 -8.28 -5.20 -22.25
N SER A 209 -7.56 -6.04 -23.00
CA SER A 209 -7.97 -7.41 -23.35
C SER A 209 -7.44 -8.45 -22.37
#